data_AF-A0A401U7T1-F1
#
_entry.id   AF-A0A401U7T1-F1
#
_cell.length_a   1.000
_cell.length_b   1.000
_cell.length_c   1.000
_cell.angle_alpha   90.00
_cell.angle_beta   90.00
_cell.angle_gamma   90.00
#
_symmetry.space_group_name_H-M   'P 1'
#
loop_
_entity.id
_entity.type
_entity.pdbx_description
1 polymer ?
#
loop_
_entity_poly.entity_id
_entity_poly.type
_entity_poly.pdbx_seq_one_letter_code
_entity_poly.pdbx_strand_id
1 'polypeptide(L)'
;MPPMRVTAIALLLLAATPIFAQKVTIKRVELAGEKIIVHYDLEDSNPNNEYQIALYSSQSNFNTALTKVTGDVGNEVKPGTDRKITWSIREELGPYKGRLSLEVRGKQFVSVAKFTNITTSTKMKRGKNHVINWKPGNSNPINIEFLNGGQQIVAALNQPNNGAYTLYIPKKQSKGKDYIIRITDTRNTQDVAVSKPFMVTPAVPMLLKVIPAIAIVGVAAVLASGGGTDTPDTNDGPAIPDPPFPGN
;
A
#
# COMPACT_ATOMS: atom_id res chain seq x y z
N MET A 1 35.50 -72.30 25.43
CA MET A 1 35.81 -70.93 24.97
C MET A 1 34.50 -70.23 24.61
N PRO A 2 34.09 -69.17 25.32
CA PRO A 2 32.90 -68.39 24.94
C PRO A 2 33.26 -67.34 23.87
N PRO A 3 32.34 -67.00 22.94
CA PRO A 3 32.63 -66.00 21.91
C PRO A 3 32.53 -64.58 22.48
N MET A 4 33.58 -63.78 22.27
CA MET A 4 33.63 -62.35 22.59
C MET A 4 32.57 -61.59 21.77
N ARG A 5 31.62 -60.95 22.45
CA ARG A 5 30.68 -60.01 21.83
C ARG A 5 31.33 -58.63 21.75
N VAL A 6 31.78 -58.25 20.55
CA VAL A 6 32.25 -56.88 20.28
C VAL A 6 31.05 -55.95 20.26
N THR A 7 30.95 -55.08 21.26
CA THR A 7 29.89 -54.06 21.31
C THR A 7 30.40 -52.82 20.56
N ALA A 8 29.86 -52.58 19.37
CA ALA A 8 30.18 -51.37 18.60
C ALA A 8 29.46 -50.17 19.23
N ILE A 9 30.21 -49.24 19.81
CA ILE A 9 29.69 -47.95 20.27
C ILE A 9 29.61 -47.03 19.05
N ALA A 10 28.40 -46.76 18.57
CA ALA A 10 28.16 -45.78 17.52
C ALA A 10 28.36 -44.36 18.10
N LEU A 11 29.46 -43.71 17.72
CA LEU A 11 29.73 -42.31 18.05
C LEU A 11 28.83 -41.42 17.18
N LEU A 12 27.74 -40.92 17.75
CA LEU A 12 26.84 -39.97 17.09
C LEU A 12 27.55 -38.61 16.99
N LEU A 13 28.17 -38.30 15.83
CA LEU A 13 28.62 -36.95 15.53
C LEU A 13 27.39 -36.04 15.38
N LEU A 14 27.13 -35.19 16.39
CA LEU A 14 26.27 -34.02 16.20
C LEU A 14 27.00 -33.07 15.26
N ALA A 15 26.66 -33.11 13.97
CA ALA A 15 27.01 -32.04 13.05
C ALA A 15 26.23 -30.78 13.49
N ALA A 16 26.90 -29.87 14.18
CA ALA A 16 26.38 -28.53 14.41
C ALA A 16 26.26 -27.84 13.05
N THR A 17 25.06 -27.84 12.47
CA THR A 17 24.79 -27.04 11.28
C THR A 17 24.89 -25.57 11.70
N PRO A 18 25.63 -24.73 10.94
CA PRO A 18 25.63 -23.31 11.22
C PRO A 18 24.20 -22.80 11.06
N ILE A 19 23.63 -22.30 12.15
CA ILE A 19 22.43 -21.47 12.10
C ILE A 19 22.85 -20.22 11.32
N PHE A 20 22.39 -20.09 10.08
CA PHE A 20 22.68 -18.91 9.27
C PHE A 20 22.14 -17.67 9.98
N ALA A 21 23.05 -16.95 10.64
CA ALA A 21 22.77 -15.61 11.14
C ALA A 21 22.62 -14.66 9.97
N GLN A 22 21.76 -13.65 10.14
CA GLN A 22 21.57 -12.56 9.18
C GLN A 22 22.93 -11.91 8.91
N LYS A 23 23.33 -11.78 7.64
CA LYS A 23 24.68 -11.29 7.29
C LYS A 23 24.64 -10.31 6.12
N VAL A 24 25.43 -9.25 6.26
CA VAL A 24 25.69 -8.28 5.19
C VAL A 24 27.16 -8.33 4.85
N THR A 25 27.51 -8.51 3.58
CA THR A 25 28.91 -8.62 3.13
C THR A 25 29.15 -7.76 1.90
N ILE A 26 30.04 -6.77 1.99
CA ILE A 26 30.51 -6.04 0.80
C ILE A 26 31.39 -6.99 -0.03
N LYS A 27 31.05 -7.13 -1.31
CA LYS A 27 31.75 -8.00 -2.27
C LYS A 27 32.73 -7.22 -3.13
N ARG A 28 32.34 -6.01 -3.53
CA ARG A 28 33.12 -5.18 -4.45
C ARG A 28 32.75 -3.71 -4.27
N VAL A 29 33.72 -2.84 -4.49
CA VAL A 29 33.52 -1.39 -4.57
C VAL A 29 34.12 -0.90 -5.87
N GLU A 30 33.35 -0.14 -6.65
CA GLU A 30 33.77 0.42 -7.94
C GLU A 30 33.69 1.94 -7.91
N LEU A 31 34.59 2.59 -8.64
CA LEU A 31 34.54 4.02 -8.89
C LEU A 31 34.03 4.24 -10.32
N ALA A 32 32.91 4.95 -10.46
CA ALA A 32 32.27 5.27 -11.73
C ALA A 32 32.12 6.79 -11.84
N GLY A 33 33.20 7.46 -12.29
CA GLY A 33 33.26 8.92 -12.32
C GLY A 33 33.22 9.51 -10.90
N GLU A 34 32.21 10.32 -10.61
CA GLU A 34 31.99 10.95 -9.29
C GLU A 34 31.07 10.11 -8.37
N LYS A 35 30.86 8.84 -8.70
CA LYS A 35 30.03 7.91 -7.94
C LYS A 35 30.86 6.72 -7.48
N ILE A 36 30.55 6.26 -6.28
CA ILE A 36 31.06 4.98 -5.75
C ILE A 36 29.91 3.98 -5.76
N ILE A 37 30.14 2.80 -6.35
CA ILE A 37 29.17 1.71 -6.40
C ILE A 37 29.63 0.61 -5.47
N VAL A 38 28.84 0.33 -4.43
CA VAL A 38 29.09 -0.71 -3.44
C VAL A 38 28.20 -1.90 -3.75
N HIS A 39 28.81 -3.03 -4.11
CA HIS A 39 28.14 -4.31 -4.29
C HIS A 39 28.20 -5.10 -3.00
N TYR A 40 27.06 -5.62 -2.54
CA TYR A 40 26.99 -6.40 -1.32
C TYR A 40 25.99 -7.55 -1.42
N ASP A 41 26.18 -8.57 -0.60
CA ASP A 41 25.23 -9.66 -0.39
C ASP A 41 24.50 -9.43 0.94
N LEU A 42 23.18 -9.63 0.96
CA LEU A 42 22.33 -9.66 2.15
C LEU A 42 21.75 -11.07 2.29
N GLU A 43 22.30 -11.83 3.23
CA GLU A 43 21.97 -13.22 3.47
C GLU A 43 20.96 -13.34 4.62
N ASP A 44 19.83 -14.00 4.35
CA ASP A 44 18.84 -14.41 5.32
C ASP A 44 18.16 -15.69 4.80
N SER A 45 17.86 -16.62 5.71
CA SER A 45 17.12 -17.84 5.39
C SER A 45 15.65 -17.58 5.04
N ASN A 46 15.07 -16.47 5.52
CA ASN A 46 13.72 -16.05 5.17
C ASN A 46 13.74 -14.94 4.12
N PRO A 47 13.43 -15.23 2.84
CA PRO A 47 13.46 -14.22 1.77
C PRO A 47 12.33 -13.18 1.88
N ASN A 48 11.36 -13.36 2.79
CA ASN A 48 10.30 -12.40 3.05
C ASN A 48 10.66 -11.36 4.11
N ASN A 49 11.80 -11.53 4.80
CA ASN A 49 12.29 -10.49 5.68
C ASN A 49 12.68 -9.26 4.86
N GLU A 50 12.51 -8.10 5.49
CA GLU A 50 12.84 -6.79 4.94
C GLU A 50 13.85 -6.16 5.89
N TYR A 51 14.77 -5.35 5.36
CA TYR A 51 15.87 -4.76 6.10
C TYR A 51 15.95 -3.26 5.85
N GLN A 52 16.34 -2.54 6.89
CA GLN A 52 16.86 -1.19 6.78
C GLN A 52 18.37 -1.29 6.53
N ILE A 53 18.80 -0.86 5.35
CA ILE A 53 20.19 -0.84 4.91
C ILE A 53 20.71 0.59 4.92
N ALA A 54 21.88 0.80 5.51
CA ALA A 54 22.55 2.08 5.53
C ALA A 54 24.04 1.92 5.22
N LEU A 55 24.58 2.88 4.46
CA LEU A 55 26.00 2.95 4.13
C LEU A 55 26.69 3.97 5.05
N TYR A 56 27.86 3.60 5.56
CA TYR A 56 28.68 4.43 6.43
C TYR A 56 30.09 4.56 5.85
N SER A 57 30.79 5.62 6.22
CA SER A 57 32.20 5.79 5.87
C SER A 57 33.07 6.09 7.10
N SER A 58 34.37 5.82 6.96
CA SER A 58 35.38 6.15 7.97
C SER A 58 35.52 7.65 8.22
N GLN A 59 35.02 8.51 7.34
CA GLN A 59 35.10 9.97 7.50
C GLN A 59 34.37 10.45 8.77
N SER A 60 33.25 9.82 9.12
CA SER A 60 32.49 10.11 10.34
C SER A 60 32.82 9.14 11.48
N ASN A 61 33.90 8.35 11.36
CA ASN A 61 34.16 7.17 12.18
C ASN A 61 32.96 6.21 12.22
N PHE A 62 32.22 6.09 11.10
CA PHE A 62 31.03 5.25 10.96
C PHE A 62 29.87 5.60 11.92
N ASN A 63 29.81 6.83 12.42
CA ASN A 63 28.75 7.29 13.32
C ASN A 63 27.50 7.79 12.60
N THR A 64 27.66 8.31 11.37
CA THR A 64 26.57 8.90 10.60
C THR A 64 26.44 8.19 9.26
N ALA A 65 25.21 7.77 8.95
CA ALA A 65 24.88 7.17 7.66
C ALA A 65 24.99 8.22 6.55
N LEU A 66 25.49 7.79 5.40
CA LEU A 66 25.55 8.60 4.19
C LEU A 66 24.14 8.81 3.62
N THR A 67 23.90 10.00 3.08
CA THR A 67 22.55 10.44 2.68
C THR A 67 22.40 10.59 1.17
N LYS A 68 23.50 10.81 0.44
CA LYS A 68 23.53 10.95 -1.02
C LYS A 68 23.69 9.59 -1.70
N VAL A 69 22.88 8.63 -1.26
CA VAL A 69 22.91 7.22 -1.68
C VAL A 69 21.60 6.83 -2.37
N THR A 70 21.69 5.93 -3.34
CA THR A 70 20.55 5.35 -4.08
C THR A 70 20.78 3.87 -4.36
N GLY A 71 19.74 3.14 -4.78
CA GLY A 71 19.80 1.71 -5.08
C GLY A 71 19.16 0.86 -3.97
N ASP A 72 19.74 -0.30 -3.68
CA ASP A 72 19.34 -1.19 -2.59
C ASP A 72 19.80 -0.62 -1.23
N VAL A 73 19.19 0.48 -0.79
CA VAL A 73 19.49 1.20 0.45
C VAL A 73 18.21 1.81 1.03
N GLY A 74 18.17 2.02 2.35
CA GLY A 74 16.97 2.46 3.05
C GLY A 74 16.14 1.29 3.57
N ASN A 75 14.84 1.50 3.76
CA ASN A 75 13.93 0.50 4.32
C ASN A 75 13.48 -0.51 3.25
N GLU A 76 12.89 -1.61 3.69
CA GLU A 76 12.23 -2.62 2.83
C GLU A 76 13.17 -3.35 1.84
N VAL A 77 14.48 -3.34 2.08
CA VAL A 77 15.43 -4.08 1.25
C VAL A 77 15.32 -5.57 1.57
N LYS A 78 15.07 -6.39 0.55
CA LYS A 78 14.97 -7.85 0.70
C LYS A 78 16.35 -8.53 0.62
N PRO A 79 16.51 -9.69 1.27
CA PRO A 79 17.66 -10.57 1.06
C PRO A 79 17.94 -10.83 -0.42
N GLY A 80 19.20 -11.06 -0.76
CA GLY A 80 19.66 -11.29 -2.13
C GLY A 80 21.15 -11.04 -2.31
N THR A 81 21.66 -11.51 -3.43
CA THR A 81 23.04 -11.32 -3.88
C THR A 81 23.16 -10.14 -4.84
N ASP A 82 24.37 -9.58 -4.97
CA ASP A 82 24.69 -8.45 -5.87
C ASP A 82 23.77 -7.23 -5.71
N ARG A 83 23.36 -6.93 -4.46
CA ARG A 83 22.67 -5.69 -4.11
C ARG A 83 23.62 -4.50 -4.29
N LYS A 84 23.11 -3.34 -4.71
CA LYS A 84 23.93 -2.20 -5.12
C LYS A 84 23.52 -0.92 -4.42
N ILE A 85 24.48 -0.28 -3.76
CA ILE A 85 24.36 1.10 -3.27
C ILE A 85 25.23 1.99 -4.14
N THR A 86 24.63 3.00 -4.76
CA THR A 86 25.35 4.04 -5.49
C THR A 86 25.44 5.30 -4.64
N TRP A 87 26.64 5.73 -4.32
CA TRP A 87 26.92 6.91 -3.50
C TRP A 87 27.51 8.04 -4.33
N SER A 88 26.85 9.21 -4.33
CA SER A 88 27.35 10.45 -4.92
C SER A 88 28.36 11.13 -3.97
N ILE A 89 29.62 10.71 -4.00
CA ILE A 89 30.66 11.21 -3.08
C ILE A 89 30.83 12.74 -3.16
N ARG A 90 30.74 13.34 -4.35
CA ARG A 90 30.90 14.79 -4.52
C ARG A 90 29.75 15.59 -3.93
N GLU A 91 28.53 15.07 -3.99
CA GLU A 91 27.37 15.72 -3.37
C GLU A 91 27.39 15.61 -1.85
N GLU A 92 27.97 14.53 -1.31
CA GLU A 92 28.06 14.33 0.14
C GLU A 92 29.23 15.12 0.74
N LEU A 93 30.42 14.98 0.15
CA LEU A 93 31.68 15.41 0.76
C LEU A 93 32.35 16.58 0.03
N GLY A 94 31.80 17.03 -1.11
CA GLY A 94 32.46 18.00 -1.97
C GLY A 94 33.73 17.44 -2.62
N PRO A 95 34.76 18.27 -2.88
CA PRO A 95 36.03 17.84 -3.47
C PRO A 95 36.90 17.11 -2.44
N TYR A 96 36.49 15.90 -2.05
CA TYR A 96 37.23 15.08 -1.10
C TYR A 96 38.47 14.43 -1.73
N LYS A 97 39.59 14.42 -0.99
CA LYS A 97 40.81 13.70 -1.34
C LYS A 97 41.28 12.89 -0.13
N GLY A 98 41.46 11.59 -0.31
CA GLY A 98 41.90 10.71 0.77
C GLY A 98 41.43 9.27 0.60
N ARG A 99 41.83 8.42 1.53
CA ARG A 99 41.37 7.03 1.61
C ARG A 99 40.08 6.98 2.45
N LEU A 100 39.11 6.20 2.00
CA LEU A 100 37.88 5.93 2.73
C LEU A 100 37.71 4.43 2.91
N SER A 101 37.23 4.03 4.08
CA SER A 101 36.66 2.72 4.31
C SER A 101 35.14 2.84 4.35
N LEU A 102 34.45 1.81 3.86
CA LEU A 102 32.99 1.76 3.79
C LEU A 102 32.46 0.60 4.62
N GLU A 103 31.30 0.80 5.22
CA GLU A 103 30.58 -0.23 5.97
C GLU A 103 29.10 -0.20 5.58
N VAL A 104 28.53 -1.36 5.25
CA VAL A 104 27.08 -1.51 5.05
C VAL A 104 26.52 -2.15 6.31
N ARG A 105 25.58 -1.48 6.97
CA ARG A 105 24.86 -2.02 8.13
C ARG A 105 23.43 -2.34 7.73
N GLY A 106 22.97 -3.52 8.13
CA GLY A 106 21.59 -3.95 7.99
C GLY A 106 20.96 -4.19 9.35
N LYS A 107 19.73 -3.72 9.52
CA LYS A 107 18.87 -4.07 10.64
C LYS A 107 17.56 -4.59 10.09
N GLN A 108 17.04 -5.69 10.62
CA GLN A 108 15.73 -6.19 10.22
C GLN A 108 14.68 -5.07 10.40
N PHE A 109 13.94 -4.80 9.34
CA PHE A 109 12.91 -3.76 9.27
C PHE A 109 11.53 -4.43 9.28
N VAL A 110 10.73 -4.05 10.28
CA VAL A 110 9.34 -4.43 10.39
C VAL A 110 8.54 -3.15 10.41
N SER A 111 7.88 -2.82 9.30
CA SER A 111 7.01 -1.65 9.21
C SER A 111 5.88 -1.75 10.24
N VAL A 112 5.52 -0.63 10.90
CA VAL A 112 4.40 -0.54 11.84
C VAL A 112 3.11 -1.16 11.29
N ALA A 113 2.86 -1.04 9.98
CA ALA A 113 1.70 -1.59 9.29
C ALA A 113 1.96 -1.83 7.80
N LYS A 114 1.34 -2.87 7.23
CA LYS A 114 1.36 -3.12 5.77
C LYS A 114 -0.06 -3.19 5.21
N PHE A 115 -0.50 -2.14 4.50
CA PHE A 115 -1.85 -2.07 3.93
C PHE A 115 -2.15 -3.24 2.98
N THR A 116 -3.34 -3.83 3.10
CA THR A 116 -3.73 -5.02 2.33
C THR A 116 -4.86 -4.77 1.33
N ASN A 117 -5.68 -3.73 1.52
CA ASN A 117 -6.86 -3.47 0.69
C ASN A 117 -6.90 -2.07 0.03
N ILE A 118 -5.82 -1.29 0.15
CA ILE A 118 -5.73 0.04 -0.43
C ILE A 118 -4.77 0.02 -1.61
N THR A 119 -5.30 0.27 -2.80
CA THR A 119 -4.58 0.34 -4.07
C THR A 119 -4.95 1.63 -4.81
N THR A 120 -4.26 1.89 -5.93
CA THR A 120 -4.57 3.03 -6.81
C THR A 120 -5.95 2.97 -7.46
N SER A 121 -6.58 1.79 -7.48
CA SER A 121 -7.95 1.60 -7.98
C SER A 121 -9.01 1.65 -6.87
N THR A 122 -8.62 1.68 -5.59
CA THR A 122 -9.56 1.78 -4.46
C THR A 122 -10.37 3.06 -4.57
N LYS A 123 -11.69 2.94 -4.42
CA LYS A 123 -12.65 4.05 -4.45
C LYS A 123 -13.43 4.11 -3.14
N MET A 124 -13.32 5.23 -2.44
CA MET A 124 -14.09 5.50 -1.22
C MET A 124 -15.10 6.62 -1.48
N LYS A 125 -16.38 6.37 -1.16
CA LYS A 125 -17.43 7.37 -1.28
C LYS A 125 -17.39 8.33 -0.10
N ARG A 126 -17.42 9.63 -0.37
CA ARG A 126 -17.56 10.64 0.69
C ARG A 126 -18.88 10.48 1.44
N GLY A 127 -18.91 10.85 2.71
CA GLY A 127 -20.05 10.71 3.60
C GLY A 127 -20.37 9.28 4.03
N LYS A 128 -19.43 8.33 3.85
CA LYS A 128 -19.57 6.92 4.20
C LYS A 128 -18.36 6.43 4.99
N ASN A 129 -18.60 5.38 5.76
CA ASN A 129 -17.57 4.61 6.46
C ASN A 129 -16.98 3.56 5.50
N HIS A 130 -15.66 3.38 5.56
CA HIS A 130 -14.92 2.38 4.80
C HIS A 130 -13.95 1.65 5.71
N VAL A 131 -13.89 0.33 5.60
CA VAL A 131 -12.93 -0.47 6.35
C VAL A 131 -11.59 -0.44 5.63
N ILE A 132 -10.56 0.01 6.34
CA ILE A 132 -9.17 -0.05 5.89
C ILE A 132 -8.51 -1.21 6.63
N ASN A 133 -7.72 -2.03 5.93
CA ASN A 133 -7.09 -3.22 6.47
C ASN A 133 -5.56 -3.18 6.26
N TRP A 134 -4.84 -3.70 7.23
CA TRP A 134 -3.40 -3.86 7.18
C TRP A 134 -2.94 -5.06 8.00
N LYS A 135 -1.72 -5.54 7.75
CA LYS A 135 -1.01 -6.46 8.64
C LYS A 135 -0.25 -5.64 9.69
N PRO A 136 -0.50 -5.80 11.00
CA PRO A 136 0.28 -5.15 12.05
C PRO A 136 1.73 -5.64 12.06
N GLY A 137 2.68 -4.72 12.25
CA GLY A 137 4.09 -5.05 12.46
C GLY A 137 4.48 -5.22 13.93
N ASN A 138 3.75 -4.57 14.83
CA ASN A 138 4.00 -4.59 16.27
C ASN A 138 2.68 -4.38 17.04
N SER A 139 2.74 -4.39 18.37
CA SER A 139 1.59 -4.18 19.27
C SER A 139 1.49 -2.76 19.84
N ASN A 140 2.36 -1.84 19.41
CA ASN A 140 2.29 -0.45 19.87
C ASN A 140 1.01 0.22 19.36
N PRO A 141 0.43 1.16 20.12
CA PRO A 141 -0.65 1.99 19.62
C PRO A 141 -0.19 2.82 18.42
N ILE A 142 -1.14 3.16 17.54
CA ILE A 142 -0.90 3.88 16.30
C ILE A 142 -1.77 5.13 16.16
N ASN A 143 -1.26 6.12 15.45
CA ASN A 143 -2.06 7.23 14.93
C ASN A 143 -2.41 6.93 13.47
N ILE A 144 -3.68 7.13 13.11
CA ILE A 144 -4.18 6.93 11.75
C ILE A 144 -4.62 8.28 11.20
N GLU A 145 -4.03 8.71 10.10
CA GLU A 145 -4.30 9.99 9.47
C GLU A 145 -4.81 9.79 8.05
N PHE A 146 -5.88 10.48 7.70
CA PHE A 146 -6.41 10.56 6.33
C PHE A 146 -6.00 11.91 5.74
N LEU A 147 -5.29 11.89 4.61
CA LEU A 147 -4.66 13.09 4.04
C LEU A 147 -4.98 13.27 2.55
N ASN A 148 -4.84 14.51 2.08
CA ASN A 148 -4.83 14.88 0.67
C ASN A 148 -3.74 15.92 0.42
N GLY A 149 -2.83 15.68 -0.52
CA GLY A 149 -1.73 16.60 -0.82
C GLY A 149 -0.87 16.97 0.40
N GLY A 150 -0.72 16.06 1.37
CA GLY A 150 0.01 16.28 2.62
C GLY A 150 -0.80 16.97 3.73
N GLN A 151 -1.98 17.54 3.42
CA GLN A 151 -2.86 18.12 4.43
C GLN A 151 -3.67 17.03 5.12
N GLN A 152 -3.62 16.99 6.46
CA GLN A 152 -4.46 16.13 7.27
C GLN A 152 -5.92 16.58 7.21
N ILE A 153 -6.83 15.65 6.95
CA ILE A 153 -8.29 15.88 6.91
C ILE A 153 -8.93 15.35 8.19
N VAL A 154 -8.58 14.11 8.56
CA VAL A 154 -9.05 13.45 9.79
C VAL A 154 -7.88 12.71 10.42
N ALA A 155 -7.84 12.65 11.74
CA ALA A 155 -6.94 11.79 12.48
C ALA A 155 -7.69 11.01 13.57
N ALA A 156 -7.25 9.78 13.80
CA ALA A 156 -7.61 8.96 14.93
C ALA A 156 -6.32 8.64 15.70
N LEU A 157 -6.22 9.17 16.91
CA LEU A 157 -5.00 9.06 17.71
C LEU A 157 -5.07 7.85 18.63
N ASN A 158 -3.91 7.29 18.96
CA ASN A 158 -3.72 6.24 19.97
C ASN A 158 -4.68 5.05 19.79
N GLN A 159 -4.87 4.61 18.54
CA GLN A 159 -5.69 3.46 18.19
C GLN A 159 -4.91 2.15 18.40
N PRO A 160 -5.58 1.04 18.71
CA PRO A 160 -4.92 -0.27 18.73
C PRO A 160 -4.42 -0.66 17.34
N ASN A 161 -3.21 -1.20 17.25
CA ASN A 161 -2.67 -1.75 16.00
C ASN A 161 -3.17 -3.18 15.76
N ASN A 162 -4.48 -3.33 15.52
CA ASN A 162 -5.16 -4.63 15.40
C ASN A 162 -5.49 -5.03 13.95
N GLY A 163 -5.02 -4.27 12.96
CA GLY A 163 -5.11 -4.62 11.54
C GLY A 163 -6.33 -4.08 10.80
N ALA A 164 -7.25 -3.38 11.46
CA ALA A 164 -8.39 -2.77 10.79
C ALA A 164 -8.87 -1.48 11.46
N TYR A 165 -9.38 -0.55 10.64
CA TYR A 165 -10.01 0.68 11.13
C TYR A 165 -11.16 1.08 10.22
N THR A 166 -12.23 1.62 10.80
CA THR A 166 -13.36 2.16 10.03
C THR A 166 -13.16 3.65 9.81
N LEU A 167 -12.69 4.00 8.62
CA LEU A 167 -12.45 5.38 8.23
C LEU A 167 -13.74 6.04 7.72
N TYR A 168 -14.14 7.13 8.37
CA TYR A 168 -15.19 8.00 7.85
C TYR A 168 -14.60 9.04 6.87
N ILE A 169 -15.15 9.09 5.65
CA ILE A 169 -14.81 10.16 4.70
C ILE A 169 -15.82 11.31 4.87
N PRO A 170 -15.40 12.54 5.21
CA PRO A 170 -16.33 13.66 5.41
C PRO A 170 -17.20 13.96 4.19
N LYS A 171 -18.49 14.26 4.40
CA LYS A 171 -19.46 14.54 3.31
C LYS A 171 -19.01 15.66 2.36
N LYS A 172 -18.34 16.69 2.90
CA LYS A 172 -17.88 17.87 2.16
C LYS A 172 -16.50 17.69 1.51
N GLN A 173 -15.87 16.52 1.66
CA GLN A 173 -14.57 16.27 1.06
C GLN A 173 -14.63 16.43 -0.47
N SER A 174 -13.61 17.10 -1.01
CA SER A 174 -13.43 17.24 -2.45
C SER A 174 -13.24 15.87 -3.09
N LYS A 175 -13.53 15.77 -4.39
CA LYS A 175 -13.23 14.54 -5.14
C LYS A 175 -11.77 14.60 -5.58
N GLY A 176 -11.14 13.45 -5.79
CA GLY A 176 -9.76 13.40 -6.24
C GLY A 176 -9.18 11.99 -6.11
N LYS A 177 -7.94 11.81 -6.60
CA LYS A 177 -7.24 10.51 -6.66
C LYS A 177 -5.96 10.46 -5.82
N ASP A 178 -5.63 11.55 -5.14
CA ASP A 178 -4.34 11.75 -4.47
C ASP A 178 -4.46 11.62 -2.94
N TYR A 179 -5.51 10.93 -2.48
CA TYR A 179 -5.75 10.68 -1.07
C TYR A 179 -4.88 9.54 -0.57
N ILE A 180 -4.35 9.69 0.64
CA ILE A 180 -3.55 8.65 1.31
C ILE A 180 -4.02 8.45 2.75
N ILE A 181 -3.68 7.30 3.30
CA ILE A 181 -3.74 7.05 4.73
C ILE A 181 -2.31 6.86 5.22
N ARG A 182 -2.00 7.50 6.35
CA ARG A 182 -0.74 7.33 7.08
C ARG A 182 -1.02 6.68 8.42
N ILE A 183 -0.25 5.65 8.77
CA ILE A 183 -0.24 5.01 10.08
C ILE A 183 1.14 5.28 10.70
N THR A 184 1.16 5.83 11.92
CA THR A 184 2.39 6.19 12.63
C THR A 184 2.44 5.49 13.98
N ASP A 185 3.55 4.85 14.32
CA ASP A 185 3.77 4.26 15.64
C ASP A 185 3.87 5.36 16.72
N THR A 186 3.10 5.24 17.81
CA THR A 186 3.10 6.23 18.91
C THR A 186 4.35 6.17 19.79
N ARG A 187 5.09 5.06 19.76
CA ARG A 187 6.33 4.83 20.49
C ARG A 187 7.57 5.12 19.64
N ASN A 188 7.42 5.17 18.31
CA ASN A 188 8.48 5.56 17.38
C ASN A 188 7.90 6.34 16.20
N THR A 189 7.91 7.66 16.27
CA THR A 189 7.30 8.52 15.24
C THR A 189 7.99 8.46 13.87
N GLN A 190 9.16 7.81 13.78
CA GLN A 190 9.86 7.56 12.51
C GLN A 190 9.39 6.27 11.82
N ASP A 191 8.66 5.39 12.52
CA ASP A 191 8.06 4.19 11.93
C ASP A 191 6.65 4.53 11.42
N VAL A 192 6.57 4.67 10.10
CA VAL A 192 5.40 5.16 9.38
C VAL A 192 5.09 4.26 8.21
N ALA A 193 3.83 3.87 8.09
CA ALA A 193 3.28 3.19 6.93
C ALA A 193 2.37 4.13 6.14
N VAL A 194 2.56 4.20 4.82
CA VAL A 194 1.77 5.04 3.92
C VAL A 194 1.06 4.16 2.90
N SER A 195 -0.25 4.37 2.71
CA SER A 195 -1.01 3.64 1.71
C SER A 195 -0.63 4.07 0.30
N LYS A 196 -0.95 3.23 -0.69
CA LYS A 196 -1.03 3.72 -2.08
C LYS A 196 -2.09 4.85 -2.15
N PRO A 197 -1.93 5.83 -3.07
CA PRO A 197 -2.95 6.85 -3.27
C PRO A 197 -4.26 6.19 -3.74
N PHE A 198 -5.41 6.75 -3.38
CA PHE A 198 -6.73 6.23 -3.74
C PHE A 198 -7.74 7.33 -4.06
N MET A 199 -8.89 6.94 -4.61
CA MET A 199 -9.90 7.87 -5.10
C MET A 199 -11.02 8.13 -4.10
N VAL A 200 -11.33 9.40 -3.86
CA VAL A 200 -12.56 9.83 -3.18
C VAL A 200 -13.62 10.23 -4.20
N THR A 201 -14.79 9.59 -4.11
CA THR A 201 -15.91 9.72 -5.07
C THR A 201 -17.18 10.27 -4.42
N PRO A 202 -18.16 10.77 -5.20
CA PRO A 202 -19.45 11.19 -4.67
C PRO A 202 -20.22 10.05 -3.97
N ALA A 203 -20.98 10.39 -2.93
CA ALA A 203 -21.92 9.46 -2.28
C ALA A 203 -23.05 9.02 -3.22
N VAL A 204 -23.59 9.98 -4.00
CA VAL A 204 -24.72 9.82 -4.91
C VAL A 204 -24.24 10.20 -6.32
N PRO A 205 -24.34 9.30 -7.32
CA PRO A 205 -24.07 9.63 -8.71
C PRO A 205 -24.99 10.77 -9.18
N MET A 206 -24.46 11.73 -9.95
CA MET A 206 -25.26 12.88 -10.39
C MET A 206 -26.48 12.47 -11.23
N LEU A 207 -26.44 11.31 -11.91
CA LEU A 207 -27.55 10.80 -12.73
C LEU A 207 -28.84 10.54 -11.93
N LEU A 208 -28.76 10.19 -10.64
CA LEU A 208 -29.96 10.04 -9.78
C LEU A 208 -30.62 11.37 -9.43
N LYS A 209 -29.93 12.51 -9.58
CA LYS A 209 -30.49 13.84 -9.31
C LYS A 209 -31.28 14.42 -10.49
N VAL A 210 -31.30 13.72 -11.62
CA VAL A 210 -31.94 14.18 -12.87
C VAL A 210 -33.14 13.31 -13.24
N ILE A 211 -33.75 12.57 -12.30
CA ILE A 211 -35.06 11.98 -12.55
C ILE A 211 -36.04 13.16 -12.68
N PRO A 212 -36.51 13.51 -13.90
CA PRO A 212 -37.55 14.50 -14.03
C PRO A 212 -38.81 13.88 -13.43
N ALA A 213 -39.65 14.70 -12.82
CA ALA A 213 -40.95 14.31 -12.30
C ALA A 213 -41.90 13.80 -13.41
N ILE A 214 -41.68 12.59 -13.94
CA ILE A 214 -42.57 11.92 -14.91
C ILE A 214 -43.57 11.00 -14.18
N ALA A 215 -43.36 10.71 -12.90
CA ALA A 215 -44.25 9.86 -12.11
C ALA A 215 -45.41 10.63 -11.41
N ILE A 216 -45.92 11.72 -11.99
CA ILE A 216 -47.14 12.39 -11.48
C ILE A 216 -48.35 12.22 -12.42
N VAL A 217 -48.18 11.78 -13.67
CA VAL A 217 -49.33 11.59 -14.59
C VAL A 217 -49.93 10.17 -14.52
N GLY A 218 -49.17 9.17 -14.05
CA GLY A 218 -49.57 7.76 -14.15
C GLY A 218 -50.53 7.21 -13.07
N VAL A 219 -50.82 7.96 -12.00
CA VAL A 219 -51.67 7.46 -10.88
C VAL A 219 -53.09 8.02 -10.92
N ALA A 220 -53.36 9.09 -11.68
CA ALA A 220 -54.70 9.67 -11.76
C ALA A 220 -55.66 8.87 -12.68
N ALA A 221 -55.15 8.10 -13.65
CA ALA A 221 -56.00 7.43 -14.64
C ALA A 221 -56.53 6.04 -14.21
N VAL A 222 -56.03 5.45 -13.12
CA VAL A 222 -56.42 4.08 -12.72
C VAL A 222 -57.57 4.05 -11.70
N LEU A 223 -57.97 5.20 -11.13
CA LEU A 223 -59.05 5.28 -10.12
C LEU A 223 -60.39 5.80 -10.65
N ALA A 224 -60.54 6.06 -11.96
CA ALA A 224 -61.73 6.73 -12.51
C ALA A 224 -62.39 5.99 -13.68
N SER A 225 -62.48 4.66 -13.66
CA SER A 225 -63.46 3.96 -14.50
C SER A 225 -63.75 2.55 -13.96
N GLY A 226 -64.66 2.47 -12.98
CA GLY A 226 -65.35 1.24 -12.64
C GLY A 226 -66.67 1.14 -13.40
N GLY A 227 -66.91 -0.04 -13.98
CA GLY A 227 -68.26 -0.62 -14.16
C GLY A 227 -68.96 -0.37 -15.50
N GLY A 228 -69.34 -1.48 -16.16
CA GLY A 228 -70.47 -1.50 -17.10
C GLY A 228 -70.18 -2.19 -18.43
N THR A 229 -70.57 -3.45 -18.53
CA THR A 229 -70.56 -4.34 -19.70
C THR A 229 -71.47 -3.85 -20.85
N ASP A 230 -71.05 -4.06 -22.10
CA ASP A 230 -71.72 -4.92 -23.09
C ASP A 230 -70.96 -4.93 -24.43
N THR A 231 -70.90 -6.12 -25.05
CA THR A 231 -70.36 -6.43 -26.40
C THR A 231 -71.41 -7.29 -27.13
N PRO A 232 -71.38 -7.51 -28.46
CA PRO A 232 -70.38 -7.17 -29.48
C PRO A 232 -71.00 -6.62 -30.80
N ASP A 233 -70.20 -6.17 -31.78
CA ASP A 233 -70.13 -6.86 -33.09
C ASP A 233 -69.05 -6.29 -34.05
N THR A 234 -68.60 -7.21 -34.92
CA THR A 234 -67.94 -7.13 -36.23
C THR A 234 -66.52 -6.58 -36.45
N ASN A 235 -65.70 -7.51 -36.96
CA ASN A 235 -64.44 -7.36 -37.68
C ASN A 235 -64.60 -6.58 -39.00
N ASP A 236 -63.66 -5.69 -39.32
CA ASP A 236 -62.87 -5.74 -40.57
C ASP A 236 -61.91 -4.55 -40.73
N GLY A 237 -60.65 -4.85 -41.06
CA GLY A 237 -59.83 -4.08 -42.01
C GLY A 237 -59.06 -2.83 -41.54
N PRO A 238 -57.77 -2.66 -41.92
CA PRO A 238 -56.94 -1.52 -41.51
C PRO A 238 -57.02 -0.33 -42.48
N ALA A 239 -57.07 0.90 -41.97
CA ALA A 239 -56.54 2.09 -42.64
C ALA A 239 -56.42 3.26 -41.66
N ILE A 240 -55.20 3.77 -41.47
CA ILE A 240 -54.92 5.03 -40.77
C ILE A 240 -55.19 6.18 -41.76
N PRO A 241 -56.09 7.13 -41.48
CA PRO A 241 -56.20 8.34 -42.28
C PRO A 241 -55.18 9.39 -41.81
N ASP A 242 -54.35 9.88 -42.73
CA ASP A 242 -53.49 11.04 -42.45
C ASP A 242 -54.33 12.32 -42.33
N PRO A 243 -54.08 13.17 -41.32
CA PRO A 243 -54.78 14.44 -41.17
C PRO A 243 -54.25 15.50 -42.17
N PRO A 244 -55.11 16.41 -42.65
CA PRO A 244 -54.76 17.37 -43.68
C PRO A 244 -53.86 18.50 -43.14
N PHE A 245 -52.89 18.93 -43.97
CA PHE A 245 -52.11 20.13 -43.70
C PHE A 245 -52.93 21.41 -43.99
N PRO A 246 -52.78 22.47 -43.18
CA PRO A 246 -53.52 23.71 -43.36
C PRO A 246 -52.99 24.53 -44.54
N GLY A 247 -53.89 25.03 -45.40
CA GLY A 247 -53.58 26.03 -46.46
C GLY A 247 -53.14 27.36 -45.83
N ASN A 248 -52.33 28.21 -46.48
CA ASN A 248 -52.15 28.52 -47.91
C ASN A 248 -50.66 28.53 -48.26
#